data_AF-A0A453KNG2-F1
#
_entry.id   AF-A0A453KNG2-F1
#
_cell.length_a   1.000
_cell.length_b   1.000
_cell.length_c   1.000
_cell.angle_alpha   90.00
_cell.angle_beta   90.00
_cell.angle_gamma   90.00
#
_symmetry.space_group_name_H-M   'P 1'
#
loop_
_entity.id
_entity.type
_entity.pdbx_description
1 polymer ?
#
loop_
_entity_poly.entity_id
_entity_poly.type
_entity_poly.pdbx_seq_one_letter_code
_entity_poly.pdbx_strand_id
1 'polypeptide(L)' 'YDVALFLAHRKTSLGEVEVRVRFIGYGAEEDEWVNVRKAVRQQSIPLESSECRSIVKGDLVLCFKV' A
#
# COMPACT_ATOMS: atom_id res chain seq x y z
N TYR A 1 -4.51 2.65 0.45
CA TYR A 1 -5.16 2.17 1.68
C TYR A 1 -4.10 1.59 2.59
N ASP A 2 -4.21 1.85 3.88
CA ASP A 2 -3.27 1.29 4.86
C ASP A 2 -3.65 -0.15 5.18
N VAL A 3 -2.65 -1.02 5.27
CA VAL A 3 -2.83 -2.45 5.56
C VAL A 3 -2.76 -2.65 7.08
N ALA A 4 -3.81 -3.22 7.65
CA ALA A 4 -3.86 -3.63 9.04
C ALA A 4 -3.16 -4.98 9.27
N LEU A 5 -3.45 -5.96 8.42
CA LEU A 5 -2.97 -7.34 8.57
C LEU A 5 -2.69 -8.01 7.22
N PHE A 6 -1.68 -8.88 7.19
CA PHE A 6 -1.47 -9.86 6.13
C PHE A 6 -2.00 -11.21 6.62
N LEU A 7 -3.06 -11.70 6.00
CA LEU A 7 -3.81 -12.87 6.47
C LEU A 7 -3.28 -14.19 5.87
N ALA A 8 -2.85 -14.15 4.62
CA ALA A 8 -2.38 -15.33 3.89
C ALA A 8 -1.49 -14.94 2.70
N HIS A 9 -0.82 -15.91 2.10
CA HIS A 9 -0.09 -15.75 0.84
C HIS A 9 -0.43 -16.89 -0.14
N ARG A 10 -0.28 -16.65 -1.44
CA ARG A 10 -0.42 -17.67 -2.49
C ARG A 10 0.53 -17.39 -3.65
N LYS A 11 0.81 -18.44 -4.44
CA LYS A 11 1.47 -18.32 -5.73
C LYS A 11 0.48 -18.64 -6.84
N THR A 12 0.36 -17.78 -7.83
CA THR A 12 -0.55 -18.00 -8.97
C THR A 12 0.06 -18.99 -9.96
N SER A 13 -0.74 -19.48 -10.92
CA SER A 13 -0.26 -20.36 -12.00
C SER A 13 0.81 -19.70 -12.87
N LEU A 14 0.80 -18.36 -12.98
CA LEU A 14 1.81 -17.56 -13.67
C LEU A 14 3.07 -17.33 -12.82
N GLY A 15 3.10 -17.84 -11.59
CA GLY A 15 4.24 -17.74 -10.69
C GLY A 15 4.31 -16.45 -9.86
N GLU A 16 3.33 -15.56 -10.00
CA GLU A 16 3.24 -14.33 -9.22
C GLU A 16 2.91 -14.63 -7.74
N VAL A 17 3.45 -13.82 -6.84
CA VAL A 17 3.18 -13.94 -5.40
C VAL A 17 2.15 -12.88 -5.00
N GLU A 18 1.08 -13.35 -4.38
CA GLU A 18 0.01 -12.51 -3.84
C GLU A 18 -0.15 -12.74 -2.35
N VAL A 19 -0.58 -11.69 -1.65
CA VAL A 19 -0.93 -11.72 -0.23
C VAL A 19 -2.37 -11.27 -0.05
N ARG A 20 -3.06 -11.89 0.91
CA ARG A 20 -4.40 -11.47 1.31
C ARG A 20 -4.29 -10.41 2.40
N VAL A 21 -4.79 -9.21 2.14
CA VAL A 21 -4.66 -8.05 3.04
C VAL A 21 -5.99 -7.67 3.67
N ARG A 22 -5.97 -7.26 4.93
CA ARG A 22 -7.06 -6.50 5.58
C ARG A 22 -6.67 -5.04 5.66
N PHE A 23 -7.53 -4.14 5.22
CA PHE A 23 -7.29 -2.70 5.30
C PHE A 23 -7.73 -2.11 6.64
N ILE A 24 -7.06 -1.05 7.09
CA ILE A 24 -7.47 -0.30 8.29
C ILE A 24 -8.85 0.31 8.07
N GLY A 25 -9.77 0.06 9.00
CA GLY A 25 -11.13 0.61 8.96
C GLY A 25 -12.13 -0.18 8.11
N TYR A 26 -11.72 -1.32 7.54
CA TYR A 26 -12.57 -2.20 6.74
C TYR A 26 -12.72 -3.59 7.38
N GLY A 27 -13.77 -4.31 6.99
CA GLY A 27 -14.11 -5.64 7.48
C GLY A 27 -13.43 -6.76 6.68
N ALA A 28 -13.91 -7.98 6.88
CA ALA A 28 -13.38 -9.17 6.20
C ALA A 28 -13.88 -9.28 4.75
N GLU A 29 -14.99 -8.62 4.47
CA GLU A 29 -15.68 -8.54 3.20
C GLU A 29 -14.88 -7.72 2.16
N GLU A 30 -14.03 -6.79 2.61
CA GLU A 30 -13.07 -6.05 1.77
C GLU A 30 -11.65 -6.63 1.77
N ASP A 31 -11.44 -7.84 2.31
CA ASP A 31 -10.12 -8.46 2.24
C ASP A 31 -9.76 -8.81 0.78
N GLU A 32 -8.63 -8.29 0.29
CA GLU A 32 -8.21 -8.46 -1.11
C GLU A 32 -6.93 -9.28 -1.26
N TRP A 33 -6.83 -10.03 -2.37
CA TRP A 33 -5.57 -10.61 -2.82
C TRP A 33 -4.83 -9.60 -3.70
N VAL A 34 -3.65 -9.16 -3.27
CA VAL A 34 -2.84 -8.16 -3.98
C VAL A 34 -1.46 -8.71 -4.33
N ASN A 35 -0.94 -8.33 -5.51
CA ASN A 35 0.39 -8.72 -5.93
C ASN A 35 1.47 -8.02 -5.09
N VAL A 36 2.37 -8.79 -4.49
CA VAL A 36 3.38 -8.27 -3.56
C VAL A 36 4.31 -7.25 -4.22
N ARG A 37 4.74 -7.50 -5.46
CA ARG A 37 5.71 -6.63 -6.15
C ARG A 37 5.10 -5.35 -6.69
N LYS A 38 3.82 -5.40 -7.05
CA LYS A 38 3.15 -4.30 -7.77
C LYS A 38 2.27 -3.44 -6.87
N ALA A 39 1.73 -3.99 -5.78
CA ALA A 39 0.67 -3.36 -5.00
C ALA A 39 0.99 -3.21 -3.51
N VAL A 40 2.11 -3.77 -3.02
CA VAL A 40 2.53 -3.63 -1.63
C VAL A 40 3.82 -2.82 -1.58
N ARG A 41 3.83 -1.78 -0.74
CA ARG A 41 5.02 -0.98 -0.43
C ARG A 41 4.91 -0.46 1.01
N GLN A 42 6.03 0.01 1.56
CA GLN A 42 6.01 0.71 2.84
C GLN A 42 5.09 1.95 2.76
N GLN A 43 4.38 2.24 3.85
CA GLN A 43 3.48 3.38 3.94
C GLN A 43 4.24 4.69 3.60
N SER A 44 3.59 5.57 2.86
CA SER A 44 4.14 6.90 2.57
C SER A 44 4.18 7.73 3.86
N ILE A 45 5.25 8.50 4.02
CA ILE A 45 5.52 9.25 5.26
C ILE A 45 4.82 10.62 5.16
N PRO A 46 4.05 11.04 6.18
CA PRO A 46 3.51 12.40 6.22
C PRO A 46 4.65 13.41 6.33
N LEU A 47 4.48 14.56 5.69
CA LEU A 47 5.46 15.65 5.75
C LEU A 47 4.88 16.80 6.55
N GLU A 48 5.61 17.21 7.57
CA GLU A 48 5.29 18.41 8.32
C GLU A 48 5.61 19.66 7.52
N SER A 49 5.01 20.79 7.90
CA SER A 49 5.23 22.07 7.22
C SER A 49 6.71 22.49 7.22
N SER A 50 7.45 22.15 8.28
CA SER A 50 8.90 22.37 8.39
C SER A 50 9.74 21.55 7.41
N GLU A 51 9.18 20.47 6.86
CA GLU A 51 9.87 19.53 5.98
C GLU A 51 9.53 19.77 4.51
N CYS A 52 8.74 20.79 4.18
CA CYS A 52 8.26 21.04 2.81
C CYS A 52 9.38 21.17 1.77
N ARG A 53 10.59 21.59 2.19
CA ARG A 53 11.78 21.70 1.32
C ARG A 53 12.45 20.36 1.00
N SER A 54 12.02 19.27 1.62
CA SER A 54 12.54 17.92 1.35
C SER A 54 12.01 17.34 0.04
N ILE A 55 10.87 17.84 -0.46
CA ILE A 55 10.29 17.41 -1.74
C ILE A 55 10.89 18.21 -2.89
N VAL A 56 11.38 17.50 -3.90
CA VAL A 56 11.93 18.07 -5.13
C VAL A 56 11.16 17.60 -6.36
N LYS A 57 11.37 18.31 -7.47
CA LYS A 57 10.76 17.95 -8.76
C LYS A 57 11.18 16.54 -9.17
N GLY A 58 10.20 15.66 -9.38
CA GLY A 58 10.40 14.28 -9.80
C GLY A 58 10.14 13.26 -8.70
N ASP A 59 9.99 13.70 -7.45
CA ASP A 59 9.67 12.79 -6.36
C ASP A 59 8.28 12.17 -6.51
N LEU A 60 8.20 10.87 -6.19
CA LEU A 60 6.94 10.14 -6.13
C LEU A 60 6.27 10.39 -4.78
N VAL A 61 5.17 11.14 -4.79
CA VAL A 61 4.36 11.41 -3.60
C VAL A 61 3.01 10.71 -3.68
N LEU A 62 2.43 10.39 -2.52
CA LEU A 62 1.05 9.94 -2.41
C LEU A 62 0.15 11.18 -2.26
N CYS A 63 -0.72 11.43 -3.24
CA CYS A 63 -1.61 12.58 -3.23
C CYS A 63 -3.00 12.22 -2.71
N PHE A 64 -3.61 13.11 -1.94
CA PHE A 64 -5.05 13.11 -1.75
C PHE A 64 -5.70 13.77 -2.99
N LYS A 65 -6.53 13.02 -3.71
CA LYS A 65 -7.21 13.51 -4.92
C LYS A 65 -8.72 13.50 -4.69
N VAL A 66 -9.31 14.70 -4.72
CA VAL A 66 -10.76 14.95 -4.71
C VAL A 66 -11.27 15.04 -6.13
#